data_AF-A0A520JCV6-F1
#
_entry.id   AF-A0A520JCV6-F1
#
_cell.length_a   1.000
_cell.length_b   1.000
_cell.length_c   1.000
_cell.angle_alpha   90.00
_cell.angle_beta   90.00
_cell.angle_gamma   90.00
#
_symmetry.space_group_name_H-M   'P 1'
#
loop_
_entity.id
_entity.type
_entity.pdbx_description
1 polymer ?
#
loop_
_entity_poly.entity_id
_entity_poly.type
_entity_poly.pdbx_seq_one_letter_code
_entity_poly.pdbx_strand_id
1 'polypeptide(L)' 'LDLDESPFATVIETANGAVTARTATAHRVTIGTVTATDLGVVSSPAFGDTNVIGMNFLSRLASWRVEGGTLILTPKPV' A
#
# COMPACT_ATOMS: atom_id res chain seq x y z
N LEU A 1 9.25 -9.16 -1.13
CA LEU A 1 9.39 -7.70 -1.19
C LEU A 1 10.87 -7.43 -1.08
N ASP A 2 11.46 -6.76 -2.06
CA ASP A 2 12.88 -6.44 -2.07
C ASP A 2 13.04 -4.95 -1.77
N LEU A 3 13.52 -4.61 -0.57
CA LEU A 3 13.74 -3.21 -0.19
C LEU A 3 15.03 -2.64 -0.76
N ASP A 4 15.89 -3.48 -1.33
CA ASP A 4 17.13 -3.10 -1.99
C ASP A 4 16.95 -2.81 -3.49
N GLU A 5 15.73 -3.00 -4.02
CA GLU A 5 15.35 -2.76 -5.42
C GLU A 5 15.76 -1.36 -5.93
N SER A 6 15.59 -0.32 -5.10
CA SER A 6 16.09 1.02 -5.38
C SER A 6 17.31 1.34 -4.53
N PRO A 7 18.51 1.57 -5.10
CA PRO A 7 19.72 1.88 -4.34
C PRO A 7 19.65 3.26 -3.65
N PHE A 8 18.66 4.09 -4.00
CA PHE A 8 18.47 5.41 -3.43
C PHE A 8 17.17 5.47 -2.63
N ALA A 9 17.26 6.05 -1.43
CA ALA A 9 16.09 6.43 -0.67
C ALA A 9 15.49 7.71 -1.26
N THR A 10 14.16 7.82 -1.20
CA THR A 10 13.42 8.99 -1.67
C THR A 10 12.80 9.71 -0.48
N VAL A 11 12.70 11.03 -0.57
CA VAL A 11 11.91 11.83 0.36
C VAL A 11 10.47 11.82 -0.14
N ILE A 12 9.52 11.50 0.74
CA ILE A 12 8.09 11.58 0.46
C ILE A 12 7.39 12.47 1.48
N GLU A 13 6.38 13.20 1.02
CA GLU A 13 5.55 14.00 1.89
C GLU A 13 4.45 13.15 2.53
N THR A 14 4.26 13.31 3.83
CA THR A 14 3.20 12.66 4.58
C THR A 14 2.47 13.70 5.43
N ALA A 15 1.32 13.33 6.00
CA ALA A 15 0.59 14.20 6.92
C ALA A 15 1.43 14.62 8.15
N ASN A 16 2.40 13.80 8.56
CA ASN A 16 3.27 14.07 9.71
C ASN A 16 4.60 14.75 9.30
N GLY A 17 4.69 15.23 8.05
CA GLY A 17 5.89 15.81 7.48
C GLY A 17 6.61 14.90 6.50
N ALA A 18 7.74 15.38 5.99
CA ALA A 18 8.55 14.63 5.04
C ALA A 18 9.30 13.48 5.72
N VAL A 19 9.34 12.31 5.07
CA VAL A 19 10.10 11.15 5.55
C VAL A 19 10.98 10.59 4.43
N THR A 20 12.15 10.09 4.79
CA THR A 20 13.01 9.32 3.89
C THR A 20 12.53 7.87 3.88
N ALA A 21 12.23 7.34 2.70
CA ALA A 21 11.69 6.00 2.51
C ALA A 21 12.40 5.27 1.37
N ARG A 22 12.41 3.93 1.45
CA ARG A 22 12.78 3.07 0.32
C ARG A 22 11.54 2.68 -0.44
N THR A 23 11.66 2.66 -1.77
CA THR A 23 10.61 2.20 -2.67
C THR A 23 10.89 0.76 -3.06
N ALA A 24 9.84 -0.03 -3.20
CA ALA A 24 9.91 -1.40 -3.68
C ALA A 24 8.61 -1.78 -4.39
N THR A 25 8.63 -2.91 -5.07
CA THR A 25 7.47 -3.50 -5.72
C THR A 25 6.99 -4.72 -4.93
N ALA A 26 5.75 -4.65 -4.43
CA ALA A 26 5.05 -5.83 -3.92
C ALA A 26 4.39 -6.57 -5.09
N HIS A 27 5.02 -7.66 -5.54
CA HIS A 27 4.53 -8.46 -6.68
C HIS A 27 3.14 -9.05 -6.48
N ARG A 28 2.76 -9.36 -5.23
CA ARG A 28 1.43 -9.85 -4.90
C ARG A 28 1.06 -9.44 -3.48
N VAL A 29 -0.13 -8.85 -3.34
CA VAL A 29 -0.77 -8.55 -2.06
C VAL A 29 -2.16 -9.19 -2.10
N THR A 30 -2.44 -10.04 -1.12
CA THR A 30 -3.71 -10.74 -0.98
C THR A 30 -4.35 -10.42 0.36
N ILE A 31 -5.62 -10.02 0.33
CA ILE A 31 -6.43 -9.72 1.51
C ILE A 31 -7.77 -10.43 1.34
N GLY A 32 -7.96 -11.50 2.12
CA GLY A 32 -9.11 -12.38 1.91
C GLY A 32 -9.15 -12.90 0.47
N THR A 33 -10.24 -12.62 -0.24
CA THR A 33 -10.44 -13.01 -1.65
C THR A 33 -9.91 -12.00 -2.66
N VAL A 34 -9.41 -10.84 -2.22
CA VAL A 34 -8.88 -9.79 -3.07
C VAL A 34 -7.39 -10.04 -3.31
N THR A 35 -6.96 -10.05 -4.57
CA THR A 35 -5.54 -10.06 -4.94
C THR A 35 -5.22 -8.91 -5.88
N ALA A 36 -4.15 -8.18 -5.58
CA ALA A 36 -3.54 -7.19 -6.46
C ALA A 36 -2.07 -7.53 -6.65
N THR A 37 -1.56 -7.34 -7.87
CA THR A 37 -0.16 -7.60 -8.21
C THR A 37 0.56 -6.30 -8.52
N ASP A 38 1.89 -6.29 -8.41
CA ASP A 38 2.73 -5.19 -8.88
C ASP A 38 2.32 -3.83 -8.29
N LEU A 39 2.26 -3.77 -6.97
CA LEU A 39 2.00 -2.54 -6.21
C LEU A 39 3.32 -1.88 -5.83
N GLY A 40 3.49 -0.61 -6.19
CA GLY A 40 4.53 0.21 -5.59
C GLY A 40 4.26 0.40 -4.10
N VAL A 41 5.26 0.15 -3.27
CA VAL A 41 5.22 0.34 -1.83
C VAL A 41 6.38 1.21 -1.37
N VAL A 42 6.18 1.89 -0.24
CA VAL A 42 7.21 2.68 0.43
C VAL A 42 7.42 2.13 1.83
N SER A 43 8.66 2.06 2.28
CA SER A 43 9.02 1.59 3.61
C SER A 43 9.99 2.56 4.28
N SER A 44 9.72 2.90 5.53
CA SER A 44 10.57 3.75 6.36
C SER A 44 10.41 3.35 7.83
N PRO A 45 11.48 3.33 8.63
CA PRO A 45 11.37 3.16 10.09
C PRO A 45 10.43 4.19 10.75
N ALA A 46 10.25 5.36 10.12
CA ALA A 46 9.34 6.40 10.61
C ALA A 46 7.87 5.98 10.64
N PHE A 47 7.47 4.90 9.95
CA PHE A 47 6.11 4.38 9.96
C PHE A 47 5.81 3.45 11.14
N GLY A 48 6.83 3.10 11.94
CA GLY A 48 6.70 2.18 13.06
C GLY A 48 6.19 0.81 12.61
N ASP A 49 5.34 0.20 13.45
CA ASP A 49 4.88 -1.19 13.25
C ASP A 49 3.57 -1.31 12.45
N THR A 50 3.03 -0.18 11.97
CA THR A 50 1.74 -0.17 11.26
C THR A 50 1.94 -0.09 9.76
N ASN A 51 1.31 -1.03 9.03
CA ASN A 51 1.23 -0.99 7.58
C ASN A 51 -0.06 -0.30 7.15
N VAL A 52 0.04 0.63 6.20
CA VAL A 52 -1.10 1.36 5.65
C VAL A 52 -1.37 0.89 4.23
N ILE A 53 -2.62 0.50 3.96
CA ILE A 53 -3.10 0.25 2.60
C ILE A 53 -3.71 1.54 2.08
N GLY A 54 -3.11 2.07 1.01
CA GLY A 54 -3.54 3.31 0.39
C GLY A 54 -4.33 3.12 -0.90
N MET A 55 -4.52 4.24 -1.58
CA MET A 55 -5.27 4.31 -2.84
C MET A 55 -4.62 3.51 -3.98
N ASN A 56 -3.32 3.24 -3.93
CA ASN A 56 -2.62 2.40 -4.92
C ASN A 56 -3.18 0.96 -5.00
N PHE A 57 -3.70 0.45 -3.87
CA PHE A 57 -4.40 -0.83 -3.79
C PHE A 57 -5.91 -0.64 -3.96
N LEU A 58 -6.52 0.29 -3.20
CA LEU A 58 -7.97 0.44 -3.14
C LEU A 58 -8.59 0.80 -4.51
N SER A 59 -7.89 1.59 -5.33
CA SER A 59 -8.35 1.95 -6.69
C SER A 59 -8.39 0.77 -7.67
N ARG A 60 -7.78 -0.37 -7.32
CA ARG A 60 -7.77 -1.57 -8.17
C ARG A 60 -8.97 -2.49 -7.96
N LEU A 61 -9.73 -2.25 -6.90
CA LEU A 61 -10.95 -2.99 -6.55
C LEU A 61 -12.10 -2.59 -7.48
N ALA A 62 -13.18 -3.38 -7.50
CA ALA A 62 -14.42 -2.94 -8.15
C ALA A 62 -15.05 -1.79 -7.38
N SER A 63 -15.04 -1.88 -6.05
CA SER A 63 -15.40 -0.79 -5.15
C SER A 63 -14.77 -0.99 -3.79
N TRP A 64 -14.62 0.11 -3.07
CA TRP A 64 -14.36 0.12 -1.63
C TRP A 64 -15.26 1.17 -0.99
N ARG A 65 -15.68 0.94 0.23
CA ARG A 65 -16.45 1.91 1.02
C ARG A 65 -16.25 1.69 2.51
N VAL A 66 -16.55 2.71 3.30
CA VAL A 66 -16.64 2.59 4.76
C VAL A 66 -18.10 2.75 5.15
N GLU A 67 -18.62 1.79 5.90
CA GLU A 67 -20.01 1.75 6.34
C GLU A 67 -20.05 1.40 7.82
N GLY A 68 -20.57 2.29 8.68
CA GLY A 68 -20.64 2.06 10.13
C GLY A 68 -19.28 1.75 10.79
N GLY A 69 -18.18 2.31 10.28
CA GLY A 69 -16.82 2.02 10.77
C GLY A 69 -16.20 0.74 10.22
N THR A 70 -16.90 0.03 9.33
CA THR A 70 -16.39 -1.18 8.65
C THR A 70 -15.90 -0.83 7.26
N LEU A 71 -14.65 -1.19 6.94
CA LEU A 71 -14.11 -1.11 5.59
C LEU A 71 -14.60 -2.33 4.78
N ILE A 72 -15.36 -2.07 3.72
CA ILE A 72 -15.89 -3.08 2.81
C ILE A 72 -15.10 -3.03 1.50
N LEU A 73 -14.50 -4.16 1.13
CA LEU A 73 -13.68 -4.31 -0.08
C LEU A 73 -14.38 -5.26 -1.05
N THR A 74 -14.68 -4.79 -2.27
CA THR A 74 -15.31 -5.60 -3.31
C THR A 74 -14.30 -5.94 -4.41
N PRO A 75 -13.93 -7.21 -4.62
CA PRO A 75 -13.04 -7.60 -5.69
C PRO A 75 -13.65 -7.32 -7.07
N LYS A 76 -12.81 -7.20 -8.10
CA LYS A 76 -13.30 -7.23 -9.48
C LYS A 76 -13.85 -8.61 -9.82
N PRO A 77 -14.90 -8.71 -10.67
CA PRO A 77 -15.32 -9.98 -11.22
C PRO A 77 -14.13 -10.67 -11.89
N VAL A 78 -14.04 -11.99 -11.73
CA VAL A 78 -13.09 -12.84 -12.46
C VAL A 78 -13.52 -13.05 -13.90
#